data_AF-A0A2E6CCW3-F1
#
_entry.id   AF-A0A2E6CCW3-F1
#
_cell.length_a   1.000
_cell.length_b   1.000
_cell.length_c   1.000
_cell.angle_alpha   90.00
_cell.angle_beta   90.00
_cell.angle_gamma   90.00
#
_symmetry.space_group_name_H-M   'P 1'
#
loop_
_entity.id
_entity.type
_entity.pdbx_description
1 polymer ?
#
loop_
_entity_poly.entity_id
_entity_poly.type
_entity_poly.pdbx_seq_one_letter_code
_entity_poly.pdbx_strand_id
1 'polypeptide(L)'
;MKEVKSQYNDWPYPEPIHDLKEKISEGFFYDLHLNRFKKIIFPEGKDYTSADVLIAGCGTNQALYYALSYPEMNIFGIDLSKESIAHNQKMIKKYKIKNLKVEQKDIFDLKEKNKYDVIVATGVIHHTKNPKNTIIKLSEFGKDDCAIIIGIYSSYLRYGVYSLQNIFRLLNYNQTIEDLNLVKKFLNGIPDTHPSHRYINASDDLLTDAGVIDTFLHTQDVAFNTVELKDLIEESGLVFQSWFDNVYHYYTQYTLKNIKENQEYYDKIYKRIEGLDFWKQAEIAHNTNFSLGMFNFILRKDKNFEFMWHNINTINQKTIIEHRPFIRVVEKGNLSLNNGGVIERQISSTSKIKFNLNSKEGILWSSINDSESNKIMDILKRANEFCLSNKIDFEFNLEYAKEFFHKMWKNGFVIFGL
;
A
#
# COMPACT_ATOMS: atom_id res chain seq x y z
N MET A 1 3.25 -25.57 -7.75
CA MET A 1 2.89 -24.37 -8.53
C MET A 1 2.61 -24.65 -10.01
N LYS A 2 2.30 -25.89 -10.45
CA LYS A 2 2.18 -26.21 -11.90
C LYS A 2 1.01 -25.49 -12.59
N GLU A 3 -0.18 -25.52 -11.99
CA GLU A 3 -1.38 -24.88 -12.54
C GLU A 3 -1.26 -23.36 -12.57
N VAL A 4 -0.86 -22.75 -11.45
CA VAL A 4 -0.54 -21.30 -11.36
C VAL A 4 0.48 -20.88 -12.43
N LYS A 5 1.54 -21.67 -12.61
CA LYS A 5 2.52 -21.43 -13.68
C LYS A 5 1.91 -21.53 -15.08
N SER A 6 1.01 -22.47 -15.33
CA SER A 6 0.34 -22.59 -16.64
C SER A 6 -0.53 -21.37 -16.90
N GLN A 7 -1.36 -20.98 -15.93
CA GLN A 7 -2.23 -19.81 -16.03
C GLN A 7 -1.45 -18.56 -16.42
N TYR A 8 -0.36 -18.23 -15.72
CA TYR A 8 0.43 -17.04 -16.06
C TYR A 8 1.29 -17.17 -17.33
N ASN A 9 1.40 -18.37 -17.91
CA ASN A 9 1.96 -18.51 -19.26
C ASN A 9 0.89 -18.24 -20.32
N ASP A 10 -0.30 -18.80 -20.13
CA ASP A 10 -1.42 -18.71 -21.07
C ASP A 10 -2.08 -17.31 -21.02
N TRP A 11 -2.08 -16.69 -19.85
CA TRP A 11 -2.64 -15.38 -19.53
C TRP A 11 -1.62 -14.53 -18.74
N PRO A 12 -0.58 -13.97 -19.40
CA PRO A 12 0.42 -13.16 -18.72
C PRO A 12 -0.21 -11.97 -17.98
N TYR A 13 0.08 -11.87 -16.68
CA TYR A 13 -0.50 -10.85 -15.81
C TYR A 13 0.57 -10.23 -14.89
N PRO A 14 0.50 -8.90 -14.61
CA PRO A 14 -0.35 -7.91 -15.27
C PRO A 14 -0.10 -7.84 -16.78
N GLU A 15 -1.00 -7.20 -17.53
CA GLU A 15 -0.84 -7.08 -18.99
C GLU A 15 0.51 -6.42 -19.35
N PRO A 16 1.29 -6.99 -20.29
CA PRO A 16 2.58 -6.43 -20.70
C PRO A 16 2.49 -4.97 -21.18
N ILE A 17 3.22 -4.06 -20.54
CA ILE A 17 3.34 -2.68 -21.01
C ILE A 17 4.48 -2.60 -22.02
N HIS A 18 4.16 -2.32 -23.29
CA HIS A 18 5.16 -2.27 -24.37
C HIS A 18 5.94 -0.94 -24.45
N ASP A 19 5.34 0.17 -24.00
CA ASP A 19 6.06 1.42 -23.78
C ASP A 19 6.02 1.89 -22.32
N LEU A 20 6.82 1.21 -21.49
CA LEU A 20 6.85 1.50 -20.06
C LEU A 20 7.53 2.84 -19.76
N LYS A 21 8.50 3.28 -20.58
CA LYS A 21 9.14 4.59 -20.41
C LYS A 21 8.15 5.74 -20.61
N GLU A 22 7.33 5.65 -21.66
CA GLU A 22 6.27 6.61 -21.93
C GLU A 22 5.28 6.66 -20.77
N LYS A 23 4.72 5.51 -20.35
CA LYS A 23 3.81 5.45 -19.20
C LYS A 23 4.42 6.06 -17.93
N ILE A 24 5.68 5.76 -17.61
CA ILE A 24 6.36 6.36 -16.44
C ILE A 24 6.42 7.88 -16.58
N SER A 25 6.74 8.39 -17.77
CA SER A 25 6.79 9.84 -18.04
C SER A 25 5.43 10.52 -17.93
N GLU A 26 4.34 9.81 -18.24
CA GLU A 26 2.95 10.23 -18.04
C GLU A 26 2.50 10.12 -16.57
N GLY A 27 3.37 9.64 -15.69
CA GLY A 27 3.14 9.58 -14.25
C GLY A 27 2.76 8.21 -13.72
N PHE A 28 2.83 7.13 -14.51
CA PHE A 28 2.64 5.76 -14.01
C PHE A 28 3.67 5.42 -12.93
N PHE A 29 3.19 4.80 -11.85
CA PHE A 29 4.03 4.24 -10.80
C PHE A 29 3.39 3.00 -10.21
N TYR A 30 4.21 2.07 -9.74
CA TYR A 30 3.75 1.00 -8.88
C TYR A 30 3.53 1.52 -7.46
N ASP A 31 2.53 0.97 -6.77
CA ASP A 31 2.10 1.39 -5.42
C ASP A 31 3.21 1.41 -4.37
N LEU A 32 4.39 0.84 -4.65
CA LEU A 32 5.55 0.74 -3.76
C LEU A 32 6.78 1.52 -4.28
N HIS A 33 6.59 2.74 -4.78
CA HIS A 33 7.68 3.57 -5.30
C HIS A 33 8.70 3.97 -4.19
N LEU A 34 9.85 3.29 -4.13
CA LEU A 34 10.93 3.48 -3.13
C LEU A 34 11.26 4.96 -2.84
N ASN A 35 11.56 5.78 -3.85
CA ASN A 35 11.91 7.19 -3.59
C ASN A 35 10.78 8.04 -3.02
N ARG A 36 9.53 7.79 -3.44
CA ARG A 36 8.36 8.55 -2.96
C ARG A 36 7.99 8.17 -1.53
N PHE A 37 8.28 6.94 -1.14
CA PHE A 37 7.87 6.37 0.14
C PHE A 37 9.06 5.95 1.00
N LYS A 38 10.23 6.56 0.77
CA LYS A 38 11.50 6.21 1.41
C LYS A 38 11.43 6.20 2.93
N LYS A 39 10.75 7.18 3.52
CA LYS A 39 10.57 7.29 4.98
C LYS A 39 9.60 6.28 5.56
N ILE A 40 8.69 5.74 4.73
CA ILE A 40 7.83 4.62 5.15
C ILE A 40 8.65 3.33 5.17
N ILE A 41 9.52 3.12 4.17
CA ILE A 41 10.31 1.89 4.00
C ILE A 41 11.49 1.86 4.98
N PHE A 42 12.23 2.96 5.04
CA PHE A 42 13.41 3.17 5.88
C PHE A 42 13.22 4.41 6.77
N PRO A 43 12.35 4.36 7.79
CA PRO A 43 12.14 5.47 8.72
C PRO A 43 13.44 5.90 9.42
N GLU A 44 14.40 5.01 9.57
CA GLU A 44 15.74 5.24 10.13
C GLU A 44 16.69 6.03 9.21
N GLY A 45 16.28 6.34 7.99
CA GLY A 45 17.09 7.11 7.05
C GLY A 45 18.23 6.30 6.42
N LYS A 46 18.08 4.97 6.32
CA LYS A 46 19.05 4.12 5.60
C LYS A 46 19.25 4.65 4.18
N ASP A 47 20.52 4.77 3.78
CA ASP A 47 20.86 5.02 2.38
C ASP A 47 20.66 3.73 1.58
N TYR A 48 19.78 3.81 0.58
CA TYR A 48 19.41 2.69 -0.30
C TYR A 48 19.66 3.05 -1.78
N THR A 49 20.41 4.12 -2.06
CA THR A 49 20.69 4.60 -3.42
C THR A 49 21.28 3.51 -4.33
N SER A 50 22.14 2.65 -3.81
CA SER A 50 22.73 1.49 -4.50
C SER A 50 22.28 0.15 -3.90
N ALA A 51 21.02 0.06 -3.47
CA ALA A 51 20.45 -1.15 -2.87
C ALA A 51 20.41 -2.35 -3.82
N ASP A 52 20.61 -3.54 -3.25
CA ASP A 52 20.27 -4.81 -3.89
C ASP A 52 18.78 -5.13 -3.64
N VAL A 53 17.99 -5.25 -4.71
CA VAL A 53 16.54 -5.44 -4.64
C VAL A 53 16.12 -6.76 -5.27
N LEU A 54 15.39 -7.58 -4.52
CA LEU A 54 14.69 -8.75 -5.04
C LEU A 54 13.23 -8.41 -5.31
N ILE A 55 12.75 -8.72 -6.51
CA ILE A 55 11.33 -8.67 -6.87
C ILE A 55 10.87 -10.10 -7.13
N ALA A 56 10.25 -10.71 -6.13
CA ALA A 56 9.76 -12.07 -6.18
C ALA A 56 8.34 -12.08 -6.78
N GLY A 57 8.17 -12.77 -7.91
CA GLY A 57 6.97 -12.68 -8.74
C GLY A 57 6.90 -11.34 -9.46
N CYS A 58 7.92 -11.04 -10.27
CA CYS A 58 8.04 -9.74 -10.92
C CYS A 58 6.98 -9.45 -11.99
N GLY A 59 6.24 -10.47 -12.41
CA GLY A 59 5.29 -10.41 -13.50
C GLY A 59 5.95 -9.85 -14.76
N THR A 60 5.14 -9.22 -15.59
CA THR A 60 5.57 -8.63 -16.86
C THR A 60 6.31 -7.30 -16.68
N ASN A 61 6.00 -6.53 -15.63
CA ASN A 61 6.29 -5.09 -15.62
C ASN A 61 7.03 -4.60 -14.37
N GLN A 62 6.87 -5.23 -13.20
CA GLN A 62 7.32 -4.61 -11.93
C GLN A 62 8.85 -4.51 -11.85
N ALA A 63 9.58 -5.53 -12.30
CA ALA A 63 11.05 -5.48 -12.31
C ALA A 63 11.62 -4.47 -13.31
N LEU A 64 11.01 -4.34 -14.50
CA LEU A 64 11.36 -3.30 -15.45
C LEU A 64 11.12 -1.90 -14.88
N TYR A 65 9.98 -1.70 -14.21
CA TYR A 65 9.64 -0.43 -13.61
C TYR A 65 10.71 0.00 -12.60
N TYR A 66 11.07 -0.90 -11.67
CA TYR A 66 12.12 -0.61 -10.69
C TYR A 66 13.46 -0.29 -11.36
N ALA A 67 13.87 -1.09 -12.35
CA ALA A 67 15.14 -0.87 -13.02
C ALA A 67 15.21 0.48 -13.76
N LEU A 68 14.10 0.90 -14.37
CA LEU A 68 13.99 2.19 -15.06
C LEU A 68 13.88 3.37 -14.09
N SER A 69 13.19 3.20 -12.96
CA SER A 69 13.01 4.25 -11.96
C SER A 69 14.23 4.43 -11.03
N TYR A 70 15.06 3.40 -10.89
CA TYR A 70 16.21 3.38 -9.98
C TYR A 70 17.48 2.83 -10.68
N PRO A 71 18.11 3.60 -11.58
CA PRO A 71 19.24 3.12 -12.38
C PRO A 71 20.48 2.73 -11.55
N GLU A 72 20.60 3.27 -10.33
CA GLU A 72 21.73 3.00 -9.41
C GLU A 72 21.54 1.74 -8.55
N MET A 73 20.34 1.17 -8.51
CA MET A 73 20.05 -0.06 -7.74
C MET A 73 20.24 -1.30 -8.58
N ASN A 74 20.67 -2.40 -7.95
CA ASN A 74 20.76 -3.71 -8.59
C ASN A 74 19.44 -4.46 -8.41
N ILE A 75 18.72 -4.67 -9.51
CA ILE A 75 17.41 -5.32 -9.48
C ILE A 75 17.54 -6.77 -9.95
N PHE A 76 17.01 -7.69 -9.16
CA PHE A 76 16.83 -9.08 -9.54
C PHE A 76 15.36 -9.47 -9.48
N GLY A 77 14.76 -9.74 -10.64
CA GLY A 77 13.38 -10.21 -10.76
C GLY A 77 13.33 -11.73 -10.96
N ILE A 78 12.42 -12.40 -10.27
CA ILE A 78 12.09 -13.79 -10.56
C ILE A 78 10.59 -13.96 -10.82
N ASP A 79 10.24 -14.89 -11.70
CA ASP A 79 8.85 -15.25 -11.96
C ASP A 79 8.73 -16.72 -12.41
N LEU A 80 7.56 -17.32 -12.20
CA LEU A 80 7.27 -18.67 -12.70
C LEU A 80 6.96 -18.67 -14.21
N SER A 81 6.38 -17.57 -14.71
CA SER A 81 5.90 -17.41 -16.08
C SER A 81 7.06 -17.20 -17.05
N LYS A 82 7.19 -18.09 -18.05
CA LYS A 82 8.23 -17.92 -19.10
C LYS A 82 7.91 -16.72 -20.00
N GLU A 83 6.64 -16.43 -20.23
CA GLU A 83 6.14 -15.31 -21.03
C GLU A 83 6.43 -13.97 -20.36
N SER A 84 6.20 -13.88 -19.05
CA SER A 84 6.55 -12.68 -18.27
C SER A 84 8.06 -12.42 -18.34
N ILE A 85 8.89 -13.45 -18.14
CA ILE A 85 10.35 -13.33 -18.24
C ILE A 85 10.80 -12.98 -19.66
N ALA A 86 10.19 -13.57 -20.69
CA ALA A 86 10.50 -13.25 -22.09
C ALA A 86 10.20 -11.78 -22.43
N HIS A 87 9.06 -11.25 -21.95
CA HIS A 87 8.73 -9.82 -22.12
C HIS A 87 9.74 -8.93 -21.39
N ASN A 88 10.09 -9.23 -20.13
CA ASN A 88 11.14 -8.52 -19.41
C ASN A 88 12.47 -8.51 -20.19
N GLN A 89 12.92 -9.67 -20.69
CA GLN A 89 14.15 -9.77 -21.49
C GLN A 89 14.09 -8.96 -22.79
N LYS A 90 12.93 -8.94 -23.46
CA LYS A 90 12.71 -8.10 -24.66
C LYS A 90 12.84 -6.61 -24.31
N MET A 91 12.25 -6.17 -23.20
CA MET A 91 12.30 -4.78 -22.75
C MET A 91 13.69 -4.37 -22.24
N ILE A 92 14.41 -5.25 -21.55
CA ILE A 92 15.81 -5.05 -21.14
C ILE A 92 16.67 -4.73 -22.38
N LYS A 93 16.52 -5.50 -23.46
CA LYS A 93 17.21 -5.26 -24.74
C LYS A 93 16.76 -3.96 -25.39
N LYS A 94 15.43 -3.72 -25.51
CA LYS A 94 14.84 -2.50 -26.10
C LYS A 94 15.38 -1.24 -25.44
N TYR A 95 15.42 -1.22 -24.11
CA TYR A 95 15.77 -0.04 -23.31
C TYR A 95 17.23 0.02 -22.88
N LYS A 96 18.05 -0.98 -23.23
CA LYS A 96 19.46 -1.10 -22.84
C LYS A 96 19.67 -1.02 -21.31
N ILE A 97 18.78 -1.68 -20.57
CA ILE A 97 18.82 -1.71 -19.10
C ILE A 97 20.04 -2.53 -18.65
N LYS A 98 20.85 -1.97 -17.76
CA LYS A 98 22.11 -2.60 -17.28
C LYS A 98 22.02 -3.15 -15.86
N ASN A 99 21.07 -2.64 -15.08
CA ASN A 99 20.93 -2.91 -13.65
C ASN A 99 19.81 -3.91 -13.33
N LEU A 100 19.30 -4.64 -14.33
CA LEU A 100 18.25 -5.63 -14.16
C LEU A 100 18.67 -7.00 -14.68
N LYS A 101 18.53 -8.01 -13.82
CA LYS A 101 18.55 -9.42 -14.19
C LYS A 101 17.19 -10.04 -13.90
N VAL A 102 16.70 -10.87 -14.82
CA VAL A 102 15.46 -11.64 -14.64
C VAL A 102 15.68 -13.11 -14.89
N GLU A 103 15.06 -13.97 -14.07
CA GLU A 103 15.14 -15.43 -14.20
C GLU A 103 13.77 -16.09 -14.04
N GLN A 104 13.47 -17.09 -14.88
CA GLN A 104 12.34 -17.97 -14.63
C GLN A 104 12.69 -18.91 -13.47
N LYS A 105 12.11 -18.67 -12.30
CA LYS A 105 12.51 -19.35 -11.07
C LYS A 105 11.39 -19.31 -10.03
N ASP A 106 11.22 -20.41 -9.30
CA ASP A 106 10.37 -20.47 -8.10
C ASP A 106 11.12 -19.84 -6.91
N ILE A 107 10.42 -19.13 -6.03
CA ILE A 107 10.97 -18.56 -4.79
C ILE A 107 11.74 -19.61 -3.98
N PHE A 108 11.24 -20.85 -3.95
CA PHE A 108 11.88 -21.93 -3.20
C PHE A 108 13.19 -22.44 -3.83
N ASP A 109 13.46 -22.13 -5.10
CA ASP A 109 14.69 -22.51 -5.82
C ASP A 109 15.82 -21.46 -5.66
N LEU A 110 15.55 -20.32 -5.03
CA LEU A 110 16.56 -19.32 -4.70
C LEU A 110 17.50 -19.81 -3.58
N LYS A 111 18.81 -19.58 -3.77
CA LYS A 111 19.88 -20.08 -2.89
C LYS A 111 20.64 -19.00 -2.12
N GLU A 112 20.71 -17.78 -2.65
CA GLU A 112 21.52 -16.71 -2.07
C GLU A 112 20.82 -16.12 -0.85
N LYS A 113 21.34 -16.42 0.35
CA LYS A 113 20.83 -15.87 1.62
C LYS A 113 21.48 -14.53 1.95
N ASN A 114 20.79 -13.71 2.74
CA ASN A 114 21.30 -12.45 3.30
C ASN A 114 21.92 -11.46 2.28
N LYS A 115 21.29 -11.34 1.11
CA LYS A 115 21.79 -10.54 -0.02
C LYS A 115 21.08 -9.21 -0.20
N TYR A 116 19.76 -9.16 -0.01
CA TYR A 116 18.95 -8.03 -0.48
C TYR A 116 18.70 -7.00 0.63
N ASP A 117 18.76 -5.72 0.28
CA ASP A 117 18.35 -4.60 1.14
C ASP A 117 16.82 -4.43 1.13
N VAL A 118 16.20 -4.72 -0.02
CA VAL A 118 14.75 -4.65 -0.20
C VAL A 118 14.25 -5.92 -0.89
N ILE A 119 13.18 -6.48 -0.37
CA ILE A 119 12.45 -7.58 -1.01
C ILE A 119 11.03 -7.09 -1.29
N VAL A 120 10.55 -7.30 -2.51
CA VAL A 120 9.18 -6.96 -2.92
C VAL A 120 8.47 -8.23 -3.38
N ALA A 121 7.30 -8.49 -2.80
CA ALA A 121 6.42 -9.59 -3.20
C ALA A 121 4.94 -9.14 -3.11
N THR A 122 4.47 -8.49 -4.18
CA THR A 122 3.08 -8.01 -4.31
C THR A 122 2.32 -8.84 -5.32
N GLY A 123 1.14 -9.36 -4.96
CA GLY A 123 0.38 -10.19 -5.91
C GLY A 123 0.88 -11.64 -5.98
N VAL A 124 1.56 -12.15 -4.94
CA VAL A 124 2.29 -13.42 -5.03
C VAL A 124 1.93 -14.39 -3.92
N ILE A 125 2.08 -13.96 -2.67
CA ILE A 125 2.00 -14.86 -1.51
C ILE A 125 0.64 -15.57 -1.40
N HIS A 126 -0.45 -14.89 -1.76
CA HIS A 126 -1.81 -15.43 -1.78
C HIS A 126 -2.07 -16.45 -2.91
N HIS A 127 -1.16 -16.56 -3.88
CA HIS A 127 -1.20 -17.58 -4.92
C HIS A 127 -0.24 -18.74 -4.64
N THR A 128 0.36 -18.79 -3.45
CA THR A 128 1.24 -19.89 -3.04
C THR A 128 0.49 -20.94 -2.22
N LYS A 129 0.97 -22.19 -2.30
CA LYS A 129 0.41 -23.31 -1.52
C LYS A 129 0.56 -23.14 -0.01
N ASN A 130 1.61 -22.45 0.43
CA ASN A 130 1.89 -22.21 1.84
C ASN A 130 2.39 -20.77 2.01
N PRO A 131 1.47 -19.80 2.16
CA PRO A 131 1.79 -18.37 2.30
C PRO A 131 2.83 -18.08 3.38
N LYS A 132 2.71 -18.74 4.55
CA LYS A 132 3.67 -18.63 5.66
C LYS A 132 5.06 -19.05 5.24
N ASN A 133 5.21 -20.25 4.71
CA ASN A 133 6.53 -20.77 4.31
C ASN A 133 7.14 -19.90 3.19
N THR A 134 6.33 -19.31 2.33
CA THR A 134 6.79 -18.33 1.33
C THR A 134 7.38 -17.09 2.00
N ILE A 135 6.70 -16.49 2.99
CA ILE A 135 7.21 -15.32 3.72
C ILE A 135 8.51 -15.66 4.47
N ILE A 136 8.53 -16.80 5.19
CA ILE A 136 9.75 -17.28 5.87
C ILE A 136 10.88 -17.46 4.86
N LYS A 137 10.60 -18.04 3.69
CA LYS A 137 11.62 -18.27 2.67
C LYS A 137 12.17 -16.95 2.12
N LEU A 138 11.30 -15.98 1.85
CA LEU A 138 11.70 -14.65 1.40
C LEU A 138 12.62 -13.96 2.41
N SER A 139 12.33 -14.08 3.71
CA SER A 139 13.14 -13.41 4.74
C SER A 139 14.57 -13.94 4.84
N GLU A 140 14.83 -15.18 4.43
CA GLU A 140 16.18 -15.75 4.38
C GLU A 140 17.08 -15.01 3.37
N PHE A 141 16.51 -14.38 2.34
CA PHE A 141 17.27 -13.69 1.31
C PHE A 141 17.63 -12.25 1.67
N GLY A 142 16.93 -11.65 2.62
CA GLY A 142 17.15 -10.27 3.03
C GLY A 142 18.31 -10.14 4.01
N LYS A 143 19.04 -9.04 3.99
CA LYS A 143 19.97 -8.63 5.07
C LYS A 143 19.22 -8.46 6.40
N ASP A 144 19.94 -8.22 7.50
CA ASP A 144 19.32 -8.07 8.83
C ASP A 144 18.44 -6.81 8.94
N ASP A 145 18.83 -5.75 8.24
CA ASP A 145 18.11 -4.48 8.14
C ASP A 145 17.22 -4.38 6.88
N CYS A 146 16.87 -5.53 6.29
CA CYS A 146 16.08 -5.59 5.07
C CYS A 146 14.63 -5.14 5.31
N ALA A 147 14.10 -4.33 4.38
CA ALA A 147 12.67 -4.07 4.27
C ALA A 147 12.01 -5.10 3.34
N ILE A 148 11.07 -5.88 3.86
CA ILE A 148 10.32 -6.87 3.09
C ILE A 148 8.92 -6.32 2.85
N ILE A 149 8.63 -5.92 1.61
CA ILE A 149 7.39 -5.26 1.22
C ILE A 149 6.45 -6.28 0.60
N ILE A 150 5.28 -6.46 1.22
CA ILE A 150 4.32 -7.51 0.90
C ILE A 150 2.99 -6.90 0.49
N GLY A 151 2.41 -7.43 -0.59
CA GLY A 151 1.05 -7.13 -1.04
C GLY A 151 0.22 -8.40 -1.15
N ILE A 152 -0.80 -8.56 -0.27
CA ILE A 152 -1.70 -9.73 -0.29
C ILE A 152 -3.18 -9.38 -0.28
N TYR A 153 -4.00 -10.19 -0.94
CA TYR A 153 -5.43 -9.93 -0.99
C TYR A 153 -6.07 -9.89 0.39
N SER A 154 -6.91 -8.87 0.55
CA SER A 154 -7.77 -8.69 1.71
C SER A 154 -9.12 -9.34 1.42
N SER A 155 -9.64 -10.09 2.40
CA SER A 155 -10.93 -10.78 2.29
C SER A 155 -12.11 -9.80 2.17
N TYR A 156 -11.95 -8.56 2.66
CA TYR A 156 -13.03 -7.57 2.74
C TYR A 156 -13.57 -7.17 1.35
N LEU A 157 -12.71 -6.95 0.34
CA LEU A 157 -13.19 -6.69 -1.03
C LEU A 157 -13.36 -7.99 -1.86
N ARG A 158 -12.85 -9.13 -1.37
CA ARG A 158 -12.91 -10.44 -2.05
C ARG A 158 -14.17 -11.24 -1.74
N TYR A 159 -14.96 -10.88 -0.73
CA TYR A 159 -16.15 -11.65 -0.32
C TYR A 159 -17.10 -11.99 -1.49
N GLY A 160 -17.48 -11.00 -2.28
CA GLY A 160 -18.32 -11.22 -3.45
C GLY A 160 -17.61 -11.94 -4.60
N VAL A 161 -16.29 -11.77 -4.74
CA VAL A 161 -15.47 -12.50 -5.72
C VAL A 161 -15.50 -13.99 -5.43
N TYR A 162 -15.35 -14.39 -4.16
CA TYR A 162 -15.34 -15.80 -3.76
C TYR A 162 -16.69 -16.50 -3.92
N SER A 163 -17.79 -15.76 -3.74
CA SER A 163 -19.12 -16.28 -4.07
C SER A 163 -19.24 -16.60 -5.57
N LEU A 164 -18.72 -15.73 -6.44
CA LEU A 164 -18.73 -15.97 -7.89
C LEU A 164 -17.75 -17.06 -8.32
N GLN A 165 -16.54 -17.09 -7.79
CA GLN A 165 -15.59 -18.18 -8.02
C GLN A 165 -16.21 -19.54 -7.66
N ASN A 166 -16.94 -19.61 -6.54
CA ASN A 166 -17.64 -20.84 -6.15
C ASN A 166 -18.69 -21.26 -7.19
N ILE A 167 -19.47 -20.32 -7.72
CA ILE A 167 -20.43 -20.59 -8.81
C ILE A 167 -19.70 -21.14 -10.04
N PHE A 168 -18.61 -20.50 -10.47
CA PHE A 168 -17.87 -20.93 -11.65
C PHE A 168 -17.21 -22.30 -11.47
N ARG A 169 -16.75 -22.64 -10.25
CA ARG A 169 -16.30 -23.99 -9.92
C ARG A 169 -17.43 -25.02 -10.01
N LEU A 170 -18.63 -24.70 -9.49
CA LEU A 170 -19.80 -25.60 -9.57
C LEU A 170 -20.25 -25.84 -11.01
N LEU A 171 -20.09 -24.84 -11.88
CA LEU A 171 -20.36 -24.96 -13.31
C LEU A 171 -19.23 -25.65 -14.08
N ASN A 172 -18.14 -26.03 -13.42
CA ASN A 172 -16.92 -26.60 -14.01
C ASN A 172 -16.30 -25.72 -15.09
N TYR A 173 -16.38 -24.39 -14.93
CA TYR A 173 -15.70 -23.46 -15.83
C TYR A 173 -14.19 -23.56 -15.65
N ASN A 174 -13.47 -23.58 -16.78
CA ASN A 174 -12.03 -23.60 -16.85
C ASN A 174 -11.51 -22.28 -17.46
N GLN A 175 -10.22 -22.18 -17.73
CA GLN A 175 -9.60 -20.99 -18.30
C GLN A 175 -9.64 -20.97 -19.83
N THR A 176 -10.70 -21.53 -20.42
CA THR A 176 -10.92 -21.51 -21.87
C THR A 176 -11.52 -20.17 -22.32
N ILE A 177 -11.35 -19.83 -23.61
CA ILE A 177 -11.96 -18.62 -24.18
C ILE A 177 -13.49 -18.69 -24.09
N GLU A 178 -14.08 -19.89 -24.24
CA GLU A 178 -15.52 -20.09 -24.12
C GLU A 178 -16.01 -19.77 -22.69
N ASP A 179 -15.37 -20.37 -21.69
CA ASP A 179 -15.70 -20.15 -20.28
C ASP A 179 -15.48 -18.69 -19.86
N LEU A 180 -14.40 -18.06 -20.32
CA LEU A 180 -14.15 -16.63 -20.09
C LEU A 180 -15.29 -15.76 -20.61
N ASN A 181 -15.80 -16.05 -21.81
CA ASN A 181 -16.93 -15.32 -22.38
C ASN A 181 -18.22 -15.56 -21.58
N LEU A 182 -18.42 -16.77 -21.05
CA LEU A 182 -19.54 -17.09 -20.17
C LEU A 182 -19.43 -16.37 -18.82
N VAL A 183 -18.24 -16.30 -18.22
CA VAL A 183 -17.98 -15.52 -16.99
C VAL A 183 -18.34 -14.06 -17.21
N LYS A 184 -17.84 -13.42 -18.28
CA LYS A 184 -18.16 -12.01 -18.57
C LYS A 184 -19.66 -11.77 -18.73
N LYS A 185 -20.38 -12.67 -19.42
CA LYS A 185 -21.85 -12.60 -19.53
C LYS A 185 -22.54 -12.77 -18.18
N PHE A 186 -22.07 -13.69 -17.35
CA PHE A 186 -22.60 -13.92 -16.01
C PHE A 186 -22.43 -12.67 -15.14
N LEU A 187 -21.24 -12.07 -15.12
CA LEU A 187 -20.94 -10.84 -14.37
C LEU A 187 -21.85 -9.68 -14.75
N ASN A 188 -22.23 -9.55 -16.03
CA ASN A 188 -23.16 -8.52 -16.49
C ASN A 188 -24.62 -8.76 -16.07
N GLY A 189 -24.96 -9.99 -15.67
CA GLY A 189 -26.32 -10.40 -15.33
C GLY A 189 -26.57 -10.61 -13.83
N ILE A 190 -25.58 -10.40 -12.97
CA ILE A 190 -25.77 -10.56 -11.52
C ILE A 190 -26.64 -9.40 -10.97
N PRO A 191 -27.45 -9.64 -9.92
CA PRO A 191 -28.25 -8.58 -9.32
C PRO A 191 -27.38 -7.45 -8.75
N ASP A 192 -27.83 -6.20 -8.85
CA ASP A 192 -27.14 -5.01 -8.30
C ASP A 192 -26.85 -5.12 -6.78
N THR A 193 -27.62 -5.95 -6.07
CA THR A 193 -27.43 -6.22 -4.64
C THR A 193 -26.30 -7.19 -4.35
N HIS A 194 -25.72 -7.83 -5.37
CA HIS A 194 -24.66 -8.81 -5.20
C HIS A 194 -23.37 -8.12 -4.69
N PRO A 195 -22.72 -8.65 -3.64
CA PRO A 195 -21.58 -7.98 -2.99
C PRO A 195 -20.37 -7.78 -3.91
N SER A 196 -20.24 -8.54 -5.00
CA SER A 196 -19.12 -8.43 -5.94
C SER A 196 -19.09 -7.10 -6.70
N HIS A 197 -20.21 -6.37 -6.81
CA HIS A 197 -20.21 -5.07 -7.48
C HIS A 197 -19.22 -4.08 -6.85
N ARG A 198 -18.91 -4.21 -5.55
CA ARG A 198 -17.86 -3.40 -4.92
C ARG A 198 -16.50 -3.63 -5.55
N TYR A 199 -16.12 -4.89 -5.79
CA TYR A 199 -14.87 -5.22 -6.47
C TYR A 199 -14.95 -4.83 -7.96
N ILE A 200 -16.03 -5.22 -8.64
CA ILE A 200 -16.21 -4.99 -10.09
C ILE A 200 -16.13 -3.50 -10.44
N ASN A 201 -16.72 -2.64 -9.61
CA ASN A 201 -16.72 -1.19 -9.86
C ASN A 201 -15.43 -0.49 -9.42
N ALA A 202 -14.58 -1.15 -8.62
CA ALA A 202 -13.36 -0.57 -8.07
C ALA A 202 -12.09 -1.05 -8.76
N SER A 203 -12.11 -2.19 -9.44
CA SER A 203 -10.93 -2.83 -10.02
C SER A 203 -10.81 -2.59 -11.52
N ASP A 204 -9.66 -2.05 -11.93
CA ASP A 204 -9.29 -1.92 -13.35
C ASP A 204 -8.82 -3.26 -13.95
N ASP A 205 -8.59 -4.30 -13.13
CA ASP A 205 -8.14 -5.63 -13.61
C ASP A 205 -9.12 -6.24 -14.62
N LEU A 206 -10.42 -5.98 -14.42
CA LEU A 206 -11.50 -6.55 -15.24
C LEU A 206 -11.59 -5.93 -16.64
N LEU A 207 -10.77 -4.92 -16.95
CA LEU A 207 -10.63 -4.38 -18.30
C LEU A 207 -9.92 -5.36 -19.26
N THR A 208 -9.26 -6.39 -18.73
CA THR A 208 -8.47 -7.34 -19.50
C THR A 208 -8.92 -8.78 -19.27
N ASP A 209 -8.77 -9.62 -20.29
CA ASP A 209 -9.09 -11.05 -20.20
C ASP A 209 -8.24 -11.74 -19.13
N ALA A 210 -6.95 -11.43 -19.07
CA ALA A 210 -6.03 -11.96 -18.06
C ALA A 210 -6.47 -11.59 -16.64
N GLY A 211 -6.91 -10.35 -16.41
CA GLY A 211 -7.41 -9.93 -15.10
C GLY A 211 -8.75 -10.57 -14.72
N VAL A 212 -9.64 -10.84 -15.67
CA VAL A 212 -10.87 -11.62 -15.42
C VAL A 212 -10.52 -13.07 -15.04
N ILE A 213 -9.57 -13.70 -15.74
CA ILE A 213 -9.07 -15.05 -15.40
C ILE A 213 -8.45 -15.06 -13.99
N ASP A 214 -7.54 -14.13 -13.72
CA ASP A 214 -6.83 -14.01 -12.44
C ASP A 214 -7.78 -13.70 -11.27
N THR A 215 -8.89 -13.01 -11.55
CA THR A 215 -9.89 -12.71 -10.51
C THR A 215 -10.88 -13.86 -10.27
N PHE A 216 -11.43 -14.46 -11.32
CA PHE A 216 -12.62 -15.31 -11.19
C PHE A 216 -12.40 -16.79 -11.50
N LEU A 217 -11.33 -17.12 -12.22
CA LEU A 217 -11.01 -18.49 -12.63
C LEU A 217 -9.63 -18.93 -12.13
N HIS A 218 -9.09 -18.22 -11.13
CA HIS A 218 -7.78 -18.53 -10.55
C HIS A 218 -7.81 -19.84 -9.76
N THR A 219 -6.81 -20.68 -9.99
CA THR A 219 -6.71 -22.04 -9.40
C THR A 219 -6.30 -22.03 -7.93
N GLN A 220 -5.48 -21.05 -7.53
CA GLN A 220 -5.00 -20.85 -6.16
C GLN A 220 -5.16 -19.38 -5.73
N ASP A 221 -6.32 -18.99 -5.19
CA ASP A 221 -6.58 -17.65 -4.66
C ASP A 221 -7.02 -17.78 -3.19
N VAL A 222 -6.25 -17.20 -2.28
CA VAL A 222 -6.61 -17.06 -0.86
C VAL A 222 -6.47 -15.61 -0.42
N ALA A 223 -7.39 -15.12 0.40
CA ALA A 223 -7.35 -13.79 0.97
C ALA A 223 -7.40 -13.88 2.48
N PHE A 224 -6.91 -12.83 3.12
CA PHE A 224 -6.76 -12.79 4.57
C PHE A 224 -7.69 -11.73 5.15
N ASN A 225 -8.33 -11.99 6.28
CA ASN A 225 -8.80 -10.94 7.18
C ASN A 225 -7.65 -10.44 8.08
N THR A 226 -7.89 -9.45 8.94
CA THR A 226 -6.83 -8.89 9.79
C THR A 226 -6.26 -9.90 10.78
N VAL A 227 -7.11 -10.78 11.34
CA VAL A 227 -6.69 -11.79 12.32
C VAL A 227 -5.79 -12.82 11.65
N GLU A 228 -6.18 -13.32 10.49
CA GLU A 228 -5.38 -14.27 9.71
C GLU A 228 -4.07 -13.66 9.24
N LEU A 229 -4.07 -12.36 8.88
CA LEU A 229 -2.84 -11.62 8.53
C LEU A 229 -1.90 -11.50 9.74
N LYS A 230 -2.45 -11.16 10.92
CA LYS A 230 -1.68 -11.10 12.17
C LYS A 230 -0.99 -12.44 12.44
N ASP A 231 -1.76 -13.53 12.41
CA ASP A 231 -1.24 -14.88 12.69
C ASP A 231 -0.19 -15.28 11.64
N LEU A 232 -0.42 -14.97 10.36
CA LEU A 232 0.54 -15.20 9.28
C LEU A 232 1.89 -14.50 9.54
N ILE A 233 1.86 -13.26 10.03
CA ILE A 233 3.07 -12.48 10.32
C ILE A 233 3.76 -13.04 11.57
N GLU A 234 3.04 -13.25 12.66
CA GLU A 234 3.59 -13.75 13.92
C GLU A 234 4.26 -15.12 13.73
N GLU A 235 3.63 -16.02 12.99
CA GLU A 235 4.18 -17.35 12.70
C GLU A 235 5.39 -17.31 11.75
N SER A 236 5.61 -16.21 11.03
CA SER A 236 6.79 -16.05 10.16
C SER A 236 8.07 -15.68 10.94
N GLY A 237 7.94 -15.26 12.20
CA GLY A 237 9.05 -14.75 13.01
C GLY A 237 9.52 -13.34 12.62
N LEU A 238 8.83 -12.68 11.70
CA LEU A 238 9.05 -11.26 11.35
C LEU A 238 8.16 -10.35 12.19
N VAL A 239 8.47 -9.06 12.16
CA VAL A 239 7.65 -8.04 12.82
C VAL A 239 6.99 -7.14 11.79
N PHE A 240 5.75 -6.75 12.10
CA PHE A 240 5.01 -5.80 11.28
C PHE A 240 5.54 -4.39 11.54
N GLN A 241 6.12 -3.74 10.52
CA GLN A 241 6.59 -2.37 10.65
C GLN A 241 5.43 -1.38 10.57
N SER A 242 4.81 -1.31 9.40
CA SER A 242 3.72 -0.38 9.13
C SER A 242 2.94 -0.83 7.91
N TRP A 243 1.71 -0.32 7.80
CA TRP A 243 1.02 -0.28 6.52
C TRP A 243 1.78 0.63 5.56
N PHE A 244 1.66 0.37 4.27
CA PHE A 244 2.23 1.25 3.25
C PHE A 244 1.42 2.55 3.09
N ASP A 245 0.11 2.43 3.29
CA ASP A 245 -0.86 3.51 3.35
C ASP A 245 -1.75 3.28 4.56
N ASN A 246 -2.15 4.33 5.27
CA ASN A 246 -2.93 4.21 6.49
C ASN A 246 -4.44 4.41 6.27
N VAL A 247 -4.84 4.90 5.08
CA VAL A 247 -6.21 5.39 4.82
C VAL A 247 -7.33 4.41 5.20
N TYR A 248 -7.10 3.10 5.08
CA TYR A 248 -8.09 2.07 5.39
C TYR A 248 -7.82 1.28 6.66
N HIS A 249 -6.70 1.53 7.33
CA HIS A 249 -6.23 0.66 8.42
C HIS A 249 -6.43 1.26 9.83
N TYR A 250 -6.92 2.49 9.89
CA TYR A 250 -7.30 3.16 11.13
C TYR A 250 -8.75 3.58 11.07
N TYR A 251 -9.43 3.45 12.21
CA TYR A 251 -10.78 3.98 12.36
C TYR A 251 -10.70 5.50 12.44
N THR A 252 -11.01 6.17 11.33
CA THR A 252 -10.88 7.62 11.19
C THR A 252 -12.22 8.25 10.85
N GLN A 253 -12.28 9.58 10.76
CA GLN A 253 -13.50 10.29 10.33
C GLN A 253 -14.03 9.83 8.96
N TYR A 254 -13.24 9.12 8.15
CA TYR A 254 -13.67 8.54 6.88
C TYR A 254 -14.46 7.23 7.00
N THR A 255 -14.35 6.51 8.13
CA THR A 255 -15.17 5.32 8.37
C THR A 255 -16.60 5.66 8.78
N LEU A 256 -16.90 6.94 9.03
CA LEU A 256 -18.19 7.43 9.52
C LEU A 256 -18.77 8.52 8.62
N LYS A 257 -19.86 8.21 7.92
CA LYS A 257 -20.72 9.25 7.33
C LYS A 257 -21.61 9.87 8.43
N ASN A 258 -21.86 11.18 8.36
CA ASN A 258 -22.84 11.91 9.18
C ASN A 258 -22.50 12.10 10.68
N ILE A 259 -21.25 12.45 11.02
CA ILE A 259 -20.84 12.69 12.43
C ILE A 259 -21.55 13.91 13.06
N LYS A 260 -21.96 14.90 12.27
CA LYS A 260 -22.43 16.22 12.78
C LYS A 260 -23.62 16.16 13.74
N GLU A 261 -24.47 15.15 13.65
CA GLU A 261 -25.65 15.03 14.53
C GLU A 261 -25.37 14.29 15.85
N ASN A 262 -24.20 13.64 16.01
CA ASN A 262 -23.89 12.79 17.18
C ASN A 262 -22.41 12.78 17.58
N GLN A 263 -21.69 13.90 17.43
CA GLN A 263 -20.23 13.99 17.66
C GLN A 263 -19.78 13.40 19.00
N GLU A 264 -20.46 13.73 20.10
CA GLU A 264 -20.10 13.24 21.45
C GLU A 264 -20.12 11.71 21.56
N TYR A 265 -21.07 11.04 20.88
CA TYR A 265 -21.17 9.59 20.89
C TYR A 265 -20.04 8.95 20.08
N TYR A 266 -19.74 9.50 18.91
CA TYR A 266 -18.62 9.03 18.09
C TYR A 266 -17.27 9.26 18.77
N ASP A 267 -17.10 10.36 19.50
CA ASP A 267 -15.89 10.60 20.30
C ASP A 267 -15.69 9.55 21.40
N LYS A 268 -16.80 9.09 22.04
CA LYS A 268 -16.74 8.00 23.03
C LYS A 268 -16.34 6.67 22.39
N ILE A 269 -16.88 6.35 21.20
CA ILE A 269 -16.49 5.15 20.46
C ILE A 269 -15.02 5.24 20.05
N TYR A 270 -14.60 6.37 19.49
CA TYR A 270 -13.23 6.59 19.06
C TYR A 270 -12.24 6.39 20.21
N LYS A 271 -12.50 6.99 21.39
CA LYS A 271 -11.68 6.78 22.59
C LYS A 271 -11.61 5.33 23.03
N ARG A 272 -12.69 4.56 22.91
CA ARG A 272 -12.68 3.12 23.22
C ARG A 272 -11.81 2.34 22.24
N ILE A 273 -11.89 2.65 20.95
CA ILE A 273 -11.09 2.02 19.90
C ILE A 273 -9.61 2.34 20.10
N GLU A 274 -9.26 3.60 20.35
CA GLU A 274 -7.87 4.03 20.61
C GLU A 274 -7.25 3.35 21.84
N GLY A 275 -8.06 2.88 22.79
CA GLY A 275 -7.61 2.10 23.94
C GLY A 275 -7.35 0.62 23.67
N LEU A 276 -7.65 0.12 22.47
CA LEU A 276 -7.39 -1.27 22.07
C LEU A 276 -5.98 -1.43 21.51
N ASP A 277 -5.50 -2.68 21.45
CA ASP A 277 -4.25 -2.99 20.75
C ASP A 277 -4.37 -2.73 19.23
N PHE A 278 -3.21 -2.59 18.59
CA PHE A 278 -3.08 -2.28 17.17
C PHE A 278 -3.96 -3.16 16.27
N TRP A 279 -3.93 -4.47 16.47
CA TRP A 279 -4.63 -5.41 15.60
C TRP A 279 -6.14 -5.34 15.78
N LYS A 280 -6.63 -5.12 17.02
CA LYS A 280 -8.06 -4.86 17.26
C LYS A 280 -8.51 -3.55 16.62
N GLN A 281 -7.70 -2.49 16.66
CA GLN A 281 -8.02 -1.24 15.98
C GLN A 281 -8.14 -1.44 14.47
N ALA A 282 -7.17 -2.14 13.88
CA ALA A 282 -7.16 -2.47 12.45
C ALA A 282 -8.36 -3.34 12.06
N GLU A 283 -8.69 -4.36 12.86
CA GLU A 283 -9.85 -5.23 12.62
C GLU A 283 -11.15 -4.44 12.61
N ILE A 284 -11.35 -3.52 13.55
CA ILE A 284 -12.52 -2.63 13.55
C ILE A 284 -12.53 -1.75 12.30
N ALA A 285 -11.40 -1.15 11.93
CA ALA A 285 -11.30 -0.32 10.74
C ALA A 285 -11.70 -1.10 9.47
N HIS A 286 -11.13 -2.27 9.25
CA HIS A 286 -11.40 -3.06 8.05
C HIS A 286 -12.83 -3.61 7.99
N ASN A 287 -13.39 -4.04 9.12
CA ASN A 287 -14.80 -4.45 9.18
C ASN A 287 -15.79 -3.29 8.98
N THR A 288 -15.36 -2.04 9.18
CA THR A 288 -16.18 -0.86 8.87
C THR A 288 -16.05 -0.39 7.43
N ASN A 289 -14.99 -0.79 6.72
CA ASN A 289 -14.72 -0.35 5.35
C ASN A 289 -14.26 -1.50 4.44
N PHE A 290 -15.22 -2.05 3.70
CA PHE A 290 -15.03 -3.16 2.76
C PHE A 290 -14.46 -2.73 1.39
N SER A 291 -13.77 -1.58 1.32
CA SER A 291 -13.07 -1.11 0.11
C SER A 291 -11.61 -1.57 0.03
N LEU A 292 -11.11 -2.26 1.07
CA LEU A 292 -9.73 -2.71 1.13
C LEU A 292 -9.53 -3.96 0.25
N GLY A 293 -8.94 -3.79 -0.93
CA GLY A 293 -8.63 -4.88 -1.86
C GLY A 293 -7.38 -5.69 -1.54
N MET A 294 -6.38 -5.02 -0.97
CA MET A 294 -5.06 -5.61 -0.70
C MET A 294 -4.47 -5.00 0.56
N PHE A 295 -3.87 -5.85 1.40
CA PHE A 295 -2.96 -5.44 2.44
C PHE A 295 -1.59 -5.19 1.84
N ASN A 296 -1.15 -3.93 1.87
CA ASN A 296 0.22 -3.54 1.53
C ASN A 296 0.95 -3.10 2.79
N PHE A 297 2.00 -3.82 3.16
CA PHE A 297 2.71 -3.60 4.42
C PHE A 297 4.19 -3.94 4.31
N ILE A 298 4.94 -3.50 5.31
CA ILE A 298 6.37 -3.73 5.41
C ILE A 298 6.64 -4.61 6.63
N LEU A 299 7.44 -5.66 6.43
CA LEU A 299 7.97 -6.52 7.46
C LEU A 299 9.45 -6.24 7.68
N ARG A 300 9.89 -6.44 8.93
CA ARG A 300 11.28 -6.31 9.36
C ARG A 300 11.69 -7.52 10.19
N LYS A 301 13.00 -7.74 10.30
CA LYS A 301 13.58 -8.73 11.22
C LYS A 301 13.78 -8.14 12.62
N ASP A 302 14.19 -6.88 12.71
CA ASP A 302 14.44 -6.20 13.97
C ASP A 302 13.13 -5.70 14.61
N LYS A 303 12.91 -6.09 15.87
CA LYS A 303 11.76 -5.73 16.72
C LYS A 303 11.63 -4.23 16.98
N ASN A 304 12.72 -3.46 16.87
CA ASN A 304 12.68 -2.01 17.03
C ASN A 304 11.78 -1.30 16.01
N PHE A 305 11.49 -1.95 14.89
CA PHE A 305 10.60 -1.42 13.86
C PHE A 305 9.14 -1.86 14.05
N GLU A 306 8.78 -2.60 15.09
CA GLU A 306 7.41 -3.09 15.22
C GLU A 306 6.42 -1.95 15.50
N PHE A 307 5.32 -1.92 14.73
CA PHE A 307 4.23 -0.93 14.84
C PHE A 307 4.71 0.53 14.80
N MET A 308 5.65 0.84 13.90
CA MET A 308 6.20 2.18 13.75
C MET A 308 5.11 3.23 13.68
N TRP A 309 5.24 4.22 14.57
CA TRP A 309 4.37 5.40 14.68
C TRP A 309 2.93 5.16 15.13
N HIS A 310 2.54 3.91 15.40
CA HIS A 310 1.19 3.62 15.89
C HIS A 310 0.91 4.24 17.27
N ASN A 311 1.92 4.21 18.15
CA ASN A 311 1.85 4.84 19.45
C ASN A 311 2.35 6.28 19.34
N ILE A 312 1.48 7.24 19.66
CA ILE A 312 1.80 8.68 19.61
C ILE A 312 3.07 9.05 20.39
N ASN A 313 3.43 8.27 21.42
CA ASN A 313 4.61 8.52 22.24
C ASN A 313 5.93 8.21 21.53
N THR A 314 5.92 7.51 20.39
CA THR A 314 7.13 7.33 19.59
C THR A 314 7.49 8.60 18.80
N ILE A 315 6.52 9.51 18.64
CA ILE A 315 6.73 10.83 18.01
C ILE A 315 7.38 11.76 19.05
N ASN A 316 8.55 12.28 18.72
CA ASN A 316 9.35 13.11 19.60
C ASN A 316 9.90 14.35 18.87
N GLN A 317 10.63 15.20 19.59
CA GLN A 317 11.18 16.48 19.10
C GLN A 317 12.03 16.38 17.83
N LYS A 318 12.60 15.20 17.54
CA LYS A 318 13.43 14.94 16.36
C LYS A 318 12.68 14.32 15.20
N THR A 319 11.45 13.82 15.42
CA THR A 319 10.66 13.18 14.36
C THR A 319 10.50 14.11 13.17
N ILE A 320 10.87 13.61 12.00
CA ILE A 320 10.75 14.30 10.71
C ILE A 320 9.34 14.05 10.18
N ILE A 321 8.69 15.10 9.69
CA ILE A 321 7.31 15.05 9.19
C ILE A 321 7.28 15.57 7.76
N GLU A 322 6.71 14.80 6.84
CA GLU A 322 6.53 15.24 5.45
C GLU A 322 5.09 15.05 5.02
N HIS A 323 4.61 15.92 4.12
CA HIS A 323 3.36 15.65 3.43
C HIS A 323 3.51 14.36 2.61
N ARG A 324 2.50 13.50 2.65
CA ARG A 324 2.45 12.36 1.73
C ARG A 324 2.37 12.90 0.29
N PRO A 325 3.05 12.26 -0.69
CA PRO A 325 2.89 12.64 -2.09
C PRO A 325 1.42 12.65 -2.54
N PHE A 326 1.11 13.48 -3.54
CA PHE A 326 -0.22 13.60 -4.18
C PHE A 326 -1.33 14.21 -3.31
N ILE A 327 -0.97 15.06 -2.37
CA ILE A 327 -1.94 15.89 -1.64
C ILE A 327 -2.08 17.24 -2.34
N ARG A 328 -3.31 17.72 -2.42
CA ARG A 328 -3.66 19.03 -2.99
C ARG A 328 -4.40 19.86 -1.96
N VAL A 329 -4.12 21.15 -1.90
CA VAL A 329 -4.99 22.12 -1.21
C VAL A 329 -6.09 22.52 -2.19
N VAL A 330 -7.34 22.13 -1.92
CA VAL A 330 -8.49 22.41 -2.79
C VAL A 330 -9.29 23.62 -2.34
N GLU A 331 -9.12 24.05 -1.09
CA GLU A 331 -9.65 25.31 -0.58
C GLU A 331 -8.59 25.96 0.31
N LYS A 332 -8.30 27.24 0.08
CA LYS A 332 -7.36 28.00 0.91
C LYS A 332 -7.99 28.36 2.25
N GLY A 333 -7.20 28.35 3.31
CA GLY A 333 -7.65 28.76 4.63
C GLY A 333 -8.05 30.24 4.68
N ASN A 334 -9.02 30.53 5.55
CA ASN A 334 -9.42 31.86 5.96
C ASN A 334 -9.49 31.91 7.49
N LEU A 335 -8.48 32.53 8.11
CA LEU A 335 -8.31 32.58 9.56
C LEU A 335 -9.46 33.28 10.27
N SER A 336 -10.10 34.28 9.65
CA SER A 336 -11.23 34.99 10.27
C SER A 336 -12.49 34.15 10.39
N LEU A 337 -12.59 33.05 9.63
CA LEU A 337 -13.72 32.12 9.64
C LEU A 337 -13.41 30.81 10.38
N ASN A 338 -12.30 30.75 11.13
CA ASN A 338 -11.77 29.52 11.72
C ASN A 338 -11.56 28.38 10.69
N ASN A 339 -11.25 28.74 9.44
CA ASN A 339 -11.04 27.80 8.33
C ASN A 339 -9.54 27.73 8.01
N GLY A 340 -8.93 26.56 8.15
CA GLY A 340 -7.53 26.28 7.81
C GLY A 340 -7.33 25.79 6.38
N GLY A 341 -8.40 25.66 5.61
CA GLY A 341 -8.43 25.15 4.25
C GLY A 341 -8.88 23.69 4.18
N VAL A 342 -9.01 23.20 2.96
CA VAL A 342 -9.38 21.81 2.68
C VAL A 342 -8.28 21.17 1.87
N ILE A 343 -7.76 20.05 2.37
CA ILE A 343 -6.81 19.23 1.65
C ILE A 343 -7.50 18.00 1.07
N GLU A 344 -7.07 17.58 -0.10
CA GLU A 344 -7.61 16.44 -0.83
C GLU A 344 -6.49 15.49 -1.21
N ARG A 345 -6.75 14.19 -1.09
CA ARG A 345 -5.90 13.13 -1.60
C ARG A 345 -6.71 12.19 -2.47
N GLN A 346 -6.18 11.88 -3.65
CA GLN A 346 -6.72 10.82 -4.50
C GLN A 346 -6.24 9.46 -3.98
N ILE A 347 -7.17 8.55 -3.74
CA ILE A 347 -6.90 7.22 -3.16
C ILE A 347 -7.15 6.08 -4.14
N SER A 348 -7.95 6.32 -5.18
CA SER A 348 -8.08 5.46 -6.37
C SER A 348 -8.46 6.31 -7.59
N SER A 349 -8.64 5.69 -8.75
CA SER A 349 -9.17 6.35 -9.96
C SER A 349 -10.51 7.03 -9.72
N THR A 350 -11.35 6.45 -8.86
CA THR A 350 -12.73 6.90 -8.60
C THR A 350 -12.94 7.52 -7.23
N SER A 351 -11.99 7.37 -6.29
CA SER A 351 -12.18 7.77 -4.89
C SER A 351 -11.16 8.80 -4.43
N LYS A 352 -11.65 9.77 -3.65
CA LYS A 352 -10.87 10.86 -3.06
C LYS A 352 -11.27 11.05 -1.59
N ILE A 353 -10.31 11.43 -0.77
CA ILE A 353 -10.54 11.83 0.62
C ILE A 353 -10.26 13.32 0.78
N LYS A 354 -11.13 14.01 1.51
CA LYS A 354 -10.97 15.42 1.85
C LYS A 354 -10.85 15.59 3.35
N PHE A 355 -9.99 16.48 3.80
CA PHE A 355 -9.83 16.81 5.21
C PHE A 355 -9.99 18.33 5.37
N ASN A 356 -10.95 18.74 6.20
CA ASN A 356 -11.17 20.14 6.53
C ASN A 356 -10.30 20.47 7.74
N LEU A 357 -9.40 21.44 7.60
CA LEU A 357 -8.54 21.91 8.67
C LEU A 357 -9.24 23.10 9.33
N ASN A 358 -9.23 23.17 10.66
CA ASN A 358 -9.49 24.44 11.35
C ASN A 358 -8.27 25.37 11.22
N SER A 359 -8.39 26.63 11.63
CA SER A 359 -7.28 27.59 11.46
C SER A 359 -5.97 27.18 12.12
N LYS A 360 -6.01 26.55 13.30
CA LYS A 360 -4.78 26.08 13.99
C LYS A 360 -4.14 24.91 13.24
N GLU A 361 -4.95 23.94 12.82
CA GLU A 361 -4.51 22.81 12.00
C GLU A 361 -3.92 23.28 10.66
N GLY A 362 -4.53 24.29 10.02
CA GLY A 362 -4.05 24.88 8.78
C GLY A 362 -2.67 25.55 8.90
N ILE A 363 -2.39 26.20 10.03
CA ILE A 363 -1.08 26.81 10.32
C ILE A 363 -0.01 25.73 10.44
N LEU A 364 -0.24 24.68 11.25
CA LEU A 364 0.71 23.57 11.37
C LEU A 364 0.92 22.84 10.03
N TRP A 365 -0.16 22.56 9.31
CA TRP A 365 -0.11 21.94 7.99
C TRP A 365 0.80 22.70 7.03
N SER A 366 0.65 24.03 6.99
CA SER A 366 1.39 24.92 6.09
C SER A 366 2.82 25.21 6.58
N SER A 367 3.18 24.79 7.79
CA SER A 367 4.52 24.98 8.36
C SER A 367 5.49 23.84 8.03
N ILE A 368 5.03 22.78 7.36
CA ILE A 368 5.89 21.78 6.71
C ILE A 368 6.41 22.41 5.42
N ASN A 369 7.74 22.41 5.24
CA ASN A 369 8.41 23.08 4.13
C ASN A 369 9.44 22.16 3.47
N ASP A 370 9.32 21.94 2.15
CA ASP A 370 10.21 21.06 1.40
C ASP A 370 11.67 21.55 1.30
N SER A 371 11.93 22.86 1.50
CA SER A 371 13.28 23.45 1.41
C SER A 371 14.03 23.54 2.73
N GLU A 372 13.42 23.11 3.84
CA GLU A 372 13.97 23.25 5.19
C GLU A 372 13.89 21.95 5.99
N SER A 373 14.51 21.94 7.17
CA SER A 373 14.31 20.85 8.13
C SER A 373 12.83 20.79 8.55
N ASN A 374 12.29 19.58 8.52
CA ASN A 374 10.93 19.26 8.96
C ASN A 374 10.91 18.38 10.22
N LYS A 375 11.90 18.55 11.11
CA LYS A 375 11.74 18.04 12.48
C LYS A 375 10.57 18.78 13.13
N ILE A 376 9.81 18.09 13.98
CA ILE A 376 8.60 18.67 14.60
C ILE A 376 8.88 20.01 15.32
N MET A 377 10.05 20.17 15.93
CA MET A 377 10.44 21.42 16.58
C MET A 377 10.67 22.58 15.61
N ASP A 378 11.19 22.30 14.41
CA ASP A 378 11.39 23.32 13.38
C ASP A 378 10.02 23.77 12.81
N ILE A 379 9.10 22.81 12.63
CA ILE A 379 7.71 23.09 12.23
C ILE A 379 7.01 23.95 13.29
N LEU A 380 7.15 23.61 14.57
CA LEU A 380 6.58 24.37 15.69
C LEU A 380 7.11 25.79 15.73
N LYS A 381 8.43 25.97 15.55
CA LYS A 381 9.06 27.29 15.50
C LYS A 381 8.42 28.14 14.40
N ARG A 382 8.32 27.61 13.17
CA ARG A 382 7.69 28.33 12.05
C ARG A 382 6.22 28.67 12.31
N ALA A 383 5.46 27.72 12.88
CA ALA A 383 4.05 27.93 13.21
C ALA A 383 3.87 29.05 14.26
N ASN A 384 4.72 29.07 15.30
CA ASN A 384 4.68 30.11 16.34
C ASN A 384 5.16 31.47 15.81
N GLU A 385 6.18 31.52 14.96
CA GLU A 385 6.62 32.74 14.27
C GLU A 385 5.50 33.31 13.39
N PHE A 386 4.73 32.44 12.71
CA PHE A 386 3.56 32.84 11.94
C PHE A 386 2.46 33.44 12.85
N CYS A 387 2.15 32.78 13.97
CA CYS A 387 1.17 33.31 14.94
C CYS A 387 1.56 34.69 15.46
N LEU A 388 2.82 34.85 15.89
CA LEU A 388 3.36 36.12 16.39
C LEU A 388 3.28 37.22 15.33
N SER A 389 3.70 36.93 14.11
CA SER A 389 3.72 37.90 13.00
C SER A 389 2.31 38.36 12.60
N ASN A 390 1.29 37.50 12.78
CA ASN A 390 -0.10 37.77 12.42
C ASN A 390 -0.98 38.13 13.62
N LYS A 391 -0.40 38.33 14.82
CA LYS A 391 -1.12 38.65 16.07
C LYS A 391 -2.23 37.63 16.40
N ILE A 392 -1.96 36.35 16.16
CA ILE A 392 -2.86 35.25 16.52
C ILE A 392 -2.56 34.84 17.97
N ASP A 393 -3.57 34.92 18.84
CA ASP A 393 -3.45 34.58 20.27
C ASP A 393 -3.44 33.05 20.49
N PHE A 394 -2.37 32.40 20.03
CA PHE A 394 -2.13 30.97 20.25
C PHE A 394 -0.65 30.62 20.06
N GLU A 395 -0.10 29.85 21.00
CA GLU A 395 1.24 29.26 20.90
C GLU A 395 1.13 27.74 20.83
N PHE A 396 1.65 27.16 19.76
CA PHE A 396 1.72 25.72 19.58
C PHE A 396 2.79 25.12 20.50
N ASN A 397 2.43 24.03 21.17
CA ASN A 397 3.35 23.21 21.93
C ASN A 397 3.53 21.83 21.27
N LEU A 398 4.51 21.06 21.77
CA LEU A 398 4.84 19.74 21.22
C LEU A 398 3.67 18.77 21.24
N GLU A 399 2.87 18.77 22.30
CA GLU A 399 1.77 17.81 22.45
C GLU A 399 0.68 18.07 21.42
N TYR A 400 0.29 19.32 21.22
CA TYR A 400 -0.68 19.69 20.19
C TYR A 400 -0.19 19.31 18.78
N ALA A 401 1.10 19.53 18.48
CA ALA A 401 1.67 19.13 17.20
C ALA A 401 1.71 17.60 17.03
N LYS A 402 2.07 16.84 18.07
CA LYS A 402 2.02 15.36 18.04
C LYS A 402 0.62 14.85 17.76
N GLU A 403 -0.39 15.36 18.48
CA GLU A 403 -1.80 14.98 18.29
C GLU A 403 -2.26 15.26 16.86
N PHE A 404 -1.99 16.46 16.36
CA PHE A 404 -2.35 16.86 15.00
C PHE A 404 -1.66 15.97 13.95
N PHE A 405 -0.33 15.85 13.99
CA PHE A 405 0.38 15.09 12.96
C PHE A 405 0.11 13.59 13.06
N HIS A 406 -0.08 13.02 14.24
CA HIS A 406 -0.47 11.62 14.40
C HIS A 406 -1.87 11.36 13.79
N LYS A 407 -2.82 12.29 14.01
CA LYS A 407 -4.13 12.27 13.34
C LYS A 407 -3.95 12.31 11.82
N MET A 408 -3.13 13.22 11.29
CA MET A 408 -2.87 13.31 9.84
C MET A 408 -2.18 12.05 9.30
N TRP A 409 -1.31 11.41 10.07
CA TRP A 409 -0.63 10.17 9.70
C TRP A 409 -1.60 8.99 9.63
N LYS A 410 -2.48 8.82 10.63
CA LYS A 410 -3.55 7.81 10.62
C LYS A 410 -4.50 7.98 9.43
N ASN A 411 -4.73 9.22 9.00
CA ASN A 411 -5.55 9.53 7.83
C ASN A 411 -4.78 9.45 6.49
N GLY A 412 -3.49 9.10 6.51
CA GLY A 412 -2.67 8.94 5.31
C GLY A 412 -2.28 10.25 4.62
N PHE A 413 -2.17 11.36 5.35
CA PHE A 413 -1.77 12.67 4.81
C PHE A 413 -0.33 13.08 5.12
N VAL A 414 0.30 12.50 6.14
CA VAL A 414 1.72 12.73 6.42
C VAL A 414 2.49 11.43 6.59
N ILE A 415 3.81 11.51 6.42
CA ILE A 415 4.77 10.43 6.64
C ILE A 415 5.73 10.88 7.75
N PHE A 416 6.12 9.92 8.59
CA PHE A 416 7.13 10.14 9.64
C PHE A 416 8.46 9.49 9.30
N GLY A 417 9.54 10.11 9.78
CA GLY A 417 10.90 9.56 9.79
C GLY A 417 11.63 9.92 11.09
N LEU A 418 12.75 9.26 11.35
CA LEU A 418 13.62 9.46 12.52
C LEU A 418 14.63 10.59 12.33
#